data_AF-A0A1C6KAI5-F1
#
_entry.id   AF-A0A1C6KAI5-F1
#
_cell.length_a   1.000
_cell.length_b   1.000
_cell.length_c   1.000
_cell.angle_alpha   90.00
_cell.angle_beta   90.00
_cell.angle_gamma   90.00
#
_symmetry.space_group_name_H-M   'P 1'
#
loop_
_entity.id
_entity.type
_entity.pdbx_description
1 polymer ?
#
loop_
_entity_poly.entity_id
_entity_poly.type
_entity_poly.pdbx_seq_one_letter_code
_entity_poly.pdbx_strand_id
1 'polypeptide(L)'
;MKKTASLIKNEFIKEFGKKSTAVILLLALAVGIMLPILSSRNHAADDDRSYLESQISWNDQSIAEIKQESGSKRLPEQRFYEIDNQVLQLQVDENISYSDYRTNLLDYYRSALLEMAGLQLYRERGEHYSLSDIASYLTVPDGIEEMDAAAIDQRLALLNTQAERYRQVVAQNSYGTYTQIMLEAATEQTNELQKQVDAQQKLVQADAQDLAAAETLSSLKTQLAQQTELVKLYQYRLDHDIGYGEDDYKNNALQELQEQLGERYAPMLDEGDFIEAQKGGQFGRNMTYAQYQESYQDRQKALTERSAVLWHSLENNIPLFESSNKDPRSAAEGLLGSVAIAVIVVVVFAGSSVSREFSSGSIRLLLTRPVRRYKVYTAKWVTCMLLGLGSYLLMAIGTVVTAGIKLGFGGFGVPVLQYRDGAVEQVGFFSYLLPRMGYVCIAIIFIGTIAFFFSAVAKNTALAVALPTAGYFGSPLALQLAIMFGFNWVAYTPIAYMDPSHLVRNDGFLEQLREMSGVTLSAGYGAAMLLGIAALFFAAGMWVFCRRDITN
;
A
#
# COMPACT_ATOMS: atom_id res chain seq x y z
N MET A 1 21.52 -42.56 11.82
CA MET A 1 21.39 -41.13 12.21
C MET A 1 22.71 -40.52 12.73
N LYS A 2 23.46 -41.14 13.65
CA LYS A 2 24.73 -40.57 14.18
C LYS A 2 25.76 -40.15 13.09
N LYS A 3 25.97 -40.97 12.05
CA LYS A 3 26.91 -40.67 10.95
C LYS A 3 26.48 -39.54 10.00
N THR A 4 25.18 -39.25 9.86
CA THR A 4 24.70 -38.14 9.01
C THR A 4 24.75 -36.81 9.75
N ALA A 5 24.39 -36.79 11.04
CA ALA A 5 24.51 -35.61 11.89
C ALA A 5 25.97 -35.15 12.02
N SER A 6 26.94 -36.07 12.14
CA SER A 6 28.36 -35.72 12.15
C SER A 6 28.84 -35.11 10.83
N LEU A 7 28.30 -35.54 9.68
CA LEU A 7 28.62 -34.96 8.38
C LEU A 7 28.07 -33.55 8.25
N ILE A 8 26.82 -33.33 8.67
CA ILE A 8 26.21 -31.99 8.71
C ILE A 8 27.05 -31.07 9.59
N LYS A 9 27.40 -31.51 10.82
CA LYS A 9 28.26 -30.74 11.72
C LYS A 9 29.61 -30.38 11.07
N ASN A 10 30.24 -31.34 10.39
CA ASN A 10 31.54 -31.12 9.76
C ASN A 10 31.45 -30.14 8.58
N GLU A 11 30.46 -30.28 7.70
CA GLU A 11 30.24 -29.34 6.60
C GLU A 11 29.87 -27.94 7.14
N PHE A 12 29.04 -27.88 8.19
CA PHE A 12 28.70 -26.63 8.86
C PHE A 12 29.93 -25.92 9.43
N ILE A 13 30.77 -26.62 10.20
CA ILE A 13 32.03 -26.05 10.74
C ILE A 13 32.94 -25.58 9.60
N LYS A 14 33.05 -26.36 8.51
CA LYS A 14 33.84 -26.01 7.33
C LYS A 14 33.33 -24.73 6.66
N GLU A 15 32.02 -24.58 6.48
CA GLU A 15 31.42 -23.39 5.88
C GLU A 15 31.51 -22.17 6.82
N PHE A 16 31.21 -22.33 8.12
CA PHE A 16 31.33 -21.27 9.12
C PHE A 16 32.76 -20.78 9.34
N GLY A 17 33.76 -21.65 9.20
CA GLY A 17 35.17 -21.28 9.33
C GLY A 17 35.69 -20.37 8.21
N LYS A 18 34.94 -20.18 7.12
CA LYS A 18 35.33 -19.29 6.03
C LYS A 18 35.11 -17.83 6.43
N LYS A 19 36.13 -16.98 6.22
CA LYS A 19 36.01 -15.51 6.41
C LYS A 19 34.84 -14.92 5.64
N SER A 20 34.57 -15.41 4.41
CA SER A 20 33.43 -14.96 3.60
C SER A 20 32.08 -15.20 4.27
N THR A 21 31.92 -16.32 4.99
CA THR A 21 30.67 -16.66 5.68
C THR A 21 30.41 -15.71 6.83
N ALA A 22 31.44 -15.40 7.62
CA ALA A 22 31.34 -14.40 8.68
C ALA A 22 30.94 -13.02 8.13
N VAL A 23 31.57 -12.58 7.03
CA VAL A 23 31.22 -11.31 6.38
C VAL A 23 29.76 -11.29 5.91
N ILE A 24 29.28 -12.36 5.25
CA ILE A 24 27.90 -12.45 4.76
C ILE A 24 26.90 -12.41 5.93
N LEU A 25 27.16 -13.14 7.03
CA LEU A 25 26.27 -13.15 8.19
C LEU A 25 26.29 -11.80 8.92
N LEU A 26 27.43 -11.12 8.99
CA LEU A 26 27.53 -9.76 9.53
C LEU A 26 26.77 -8.75 8.66
N LEU A 27 26.83 -8.87 7.34
CA LEU A 27 26.04 -8.04 6.44
C LEU A 27 24.54 -8.29 6.62
N ALA A 28 24.11 -9.55 6.72
CA ALA A 28 22.72 -9.88 7.01
C ALA A 28 22.27 -9.26 8.36
N LEU A 29 23.07 -9.41 9.41
CA LEU A 29 22.79 -8.77 10.70
C LEU A 29 22.72 -7.24 10.59
N ALA A 30 23.67 -6.62 9.87
CA ALA A 30 23.69 -5.18 9.66
C ALA A 30 22.44 -4.69 8.93
N VAL A 31 21.95 -5.43 7.93
CA VAL A 31 20.67 -5.14 7.27
C VAL A 31 19.53 -5.19 8.29
N GLY A 32 19.42 -6.26 9.09
CA GLY A 32 18.39 -6.38 10.11
C GLY A 32 18.39 -5.21 11.10
N ILE A 33 19.59 -4.76 11.50
CA ILE A 33 19.81 -3.59 12.36
C ILE A 33 19.37 -2.28 11.68
N MET A 34 19.65 -2.12 10.38
CA MET A 34 19.37 -0.91 9.61
C MET A 34 17.90 -0.75 9.24
N LEU A 35 17.12 -1.83 9.14
CA LEU A 35 15.72 -1.79 8.72
C LEU A 35 14.87 -0.78 9.54
N PRO A 36 14.86 -0.83 10.89
CA PRO A 36 14.10 0.15 11.70
C PRO A 36 14.70 1.56 11.69
N ILE A 37 15.92 1.75 11.14
CA ILE A 37 16.58 3.06 11.03
C ILE A 37 16.19 3.75 9.73
N LEU A 38 16.06 2.97 8.66
CA LEU A 38 15.74 3.49 7.33
C LEU A 38 14.24 3.80 7.19
N SER A 39 13.36 3.04 7.85
CA SER A 39 11.92 3.25 7.79
C SER A 39 11.43 4.53 8.51
N SER A 40 12.27 5.18 9.32
CA SER A 40 11.89 6.35 10.12
C SER A 40 12.26 7.71 9.50
N ARG A 41 12.65 7.74 8.22
CA ARG A 41 13.05 8.98 7.52
C ARG A 41 11.93 9.46 6.59
N ASN A 42 11.10 10.39 7.04
CA ASN A 42 10.24 11.17 6.15
C ASN A 42 11.09 12.20 5.41
N HIS A 43 11.16 12.11 4.07
CA HIS A 43 11.88 13.05 3.19
C HIS A 43 10.95 14.03 2.47
N ALA A 44 9.64 14.02 2.75
CA ALA A 44 8.64 14.74 1.95
C ALA A 44 8.63 16.27 2.15
N ALA A 45 8.90 16.77 3.36
CA ALA A 45 8.61 18.17 3.68
C ALA A 45 9.53 19.21 3.02
N ASP A 46 10.80 18.89 2.75
CA ASP A 46 11.76 19.84 2.15
C ASP A 46 11.54 20.04 0.65
N ASP A 47 11.04 19.02 -0.07
CA ASP A 47 10.78 19.10 -1.51
C ASP A 47 9.52 19.94 -1.81
N ASP A 48 8.49 19.85 -0.96
CA ASP A 48 7.21 20.56 -1.12
C ASP A 48 7.38 22.08 -1.12
N ARG A 49 8.17 22.62 -0.17
CA ARG A 49 8.37 24.07 -0.05
C ARG A 49 9.04 24.67 -1.30
N SER A 50 10.07 24.01 -1.82
CA SER A 50 10.76 24.49 -3.03
C SER A 50 9.82 24.50 -4.24
N TYR A 51 8.91 23.53 -4.32
CA TYR A 51 7.91 23.47 -5.38
C TYR A 51 6.91 24.64 -5.26
N LEU A 52 6.38 24.90 -4.05
CA LEU A 52 5.48 26.02 -3.78
C LEU A 52 6.11 27.37 -4.14
N GLU A 53 7.37 27.61 -3.72
CA GLU A 53 8.11 28.84 -4.03
C GLU A 53 8.35 28.99 -5.55
N SER A 54 8.60 27.88 -6.26
CA SER A 54 8.70 27.89 -7.72
C SER A 54 7.38 28.24 -8.40
N GLN A 55 6.26 27.72 -7.89
CA GLN A 55 4.93 28.00 -8.42
C GLN A 55 4.56 29.48 -8.23
N ILE A 56 4.86 30.06 -7.05
CA ILE A 56 4.68 31.48 -6.78
C ILE A 56 5.48 32.33 -7.77
N SER A 57 6.75 31.98 -8.00
CA SER A 57 7.60 32.71 -8.96
C SER A 57 7.06 32.63 -10.39
N TRP A 58 6.50 31.50 -10.80
CA TRP A 58 5.91 31.35 -12.13
C TRP A 58 4.63 32.20 -12.27
N ASN A 59 3.76 32.15 -11.26
CA ASN A 59 2.56 32.99 -11.20
C ASN A 59 2.91 34.49 -11.23
N ASP A 60 3.95 34.93 -10.50
CA ASP A 60 4.42 36.32 -10.50
C ASP A 60 4.89 36.77 -11.88
N GLN A 61 5.59 35.88 -12.61
CA GLN A 61 5.99 36.15 -14.00
C GLN A 61 4.77 36.29 -14.91
N SER A 62 3.79 35.38 -14.81
CA SER A 62 2.55 35.47 -15.58
C SER A 62 1.77 36.76 -15.29
N ILE A 63 1.68 37.17 -14.02
CA ILE A 63 1.07 38.45 -13.63
C ILE A 63 1.83 39.63 -14.26
N ALA A 64 3.17 39.60 -14.26
CA ALA A 64 3.99 40.66 -14.86
C ALA A 64 3.81 40.75 -16.38
N GLU A 65 3.74 39.61 -17.08
CA GLU A 65 3.46 39.52 -18.52
C GLU A 65 2.07 40.08 -18.85
N ILE A 66 1.04 39.66 -18.10
CA ILE A 66 -0.33 40.17 -18.26
C ILE A 66 -0.40 41.69 -18.07
N LYS A 67 0.33 42.23 -17.09
CA LYS A 67 0.38 43.68 -16.83
C LYS A 67 1.08 44.48 -17.95
N GLN A 68 2.01 43.85 -18.68
CA GLN A 68 2.70 44.49 -19.81
C GLN A 68 1.84 44.54 -21.08
N GLU A 69 0.97 43.55 -21.28
CA GLU A 69 -0.05 43.56 -22.32
C GLU A 69 -1.15 44.59 -21.96
N SER A 70 -0.99 45.85 -22.40
CA SER A 70 -1.94 46.93 -22.10
C SER A 70 -3.36 46.62 -22.60
N GLY A 71 -4.19 46.05 -21.73
CA GLY A 71 -5.62 45.84 -21.96
C GLY A 71 -6.27 45.10 -20.80
N SER A 72 -7.41 45.61 -20.33
CA SER A 72 -8.26 45.00 -19.31
C SER A 72 -8.64 43.53 -19.59
N LYS A 73 -8.46 43.03 -20.82
CA LYS A 73 -8.96 41.73 -21.30
C LYS A 73 -8.52 40.49 -20.53
N ARG A 74 -7.33 40.50 -19.89
CA ARG A 74 -6.80 39.35 -19.11
C ARG A 74 -6.93 39.54 -17.60
N LEU A 75 -7.79 40.45 -17.15
CA LEU A 75 -7.99 40.69 -15.72
C LEU A 75 -8.52 39.46 -14.95
N PRO A 76 -9.44 38.63 -15.48
CA PRO A 76 -9.83 37.38 -14.81
C PRO A 76 -8.65 36.43 -14.56
N GLU A 77 -7.78 36.28 -15.55
CA GLU A 77 -6.56 35.48 -15.46
C GLU A 77 -5.56 36.07 -14.44
N GLN A 78 -5.38 37.40 -14.45
CA GLN A 78 -4.55 38.07 -13.45
C GLN A 78 -5.06 37.81 -12.03
N ARG A 79 -6.39 37.94 -11.80
CA ARG A 79 -7.01 37.69 -10.49
C ARG A 79 -6.82 36.25 -10.04
N PHE A 80 -6.90 35.30 -10.96
CA PHE A 80 -6.62 33.90 -10.67
C PHE A 80 -5.21 33.71 -10.10
N TYR A 81 -4.17 34.20 -10.79
CA TYR A 81 -2.79 34.06 -10.31
C TYR A 81 -2.53 34.82 -8.99
N GLU A 82 -3.16 35.99 -8.81
CA GLU A 82 -3.06 36.74 -7.55
C GLU A 82 -3.65 35.97 -6.37
N ILE A 83 -4.81 35.34 -6.55
CA ILE A 83 -5.46 34.49 -5.54
C ILE A 83 -4.63 33.24 -5.29
N ASP A 84 -4.12 32.60 -6.35
CA ASP A 84 -3.29 31.41 -6.24
C ASP A 84 -2.03 31.72 -5.42
N ASN A 85 -1.34 32.83 -5.69
CA ASN A 85 -0.21 33.30 -4.89
C ASN A 85 -0.59 33.60 -3.44
N GLN A 86 -1.75 34.18 -3.20
CA GLN A 86 -2.22 34.43 -1.83
C GLN A 86 -2.37 33.13 -1.03
N VAL A 87 -2.87 32.07 -1.65
CA VAL A 87 -3.07 30.75 -1.01
C VAL A 87 -1.73 30.03 -0.83
N LEU A 88 -0.90 29.99 -1.88
CA LEU A 88 0.43 29.38 -1.84
C LEU A 88 1.33 30.07 -0.81
N GLN A 89 1.29 31.40 -0.71
CA GLN A 89 2.05 32.13 0.30
C GLN A 89 1.60 31.77 1.71
N LEU A 90 0.28 31.66 1.96
CA LEU A 90 -0.23 31.20 3.25
C LEU A 90 0.25 29.77 3.56
N GLN A 91 0.26 28.89 2.55
CA GLN A 91 0.78 27.52 2.69
C GLN A 91 2.26 27.50 3.08
N VAL A 92 3.07 28.34 2.44
CA VAL A 92 4.51 28.50 2.70
C VAL A 92 4.79 29.13 4.07
N ASP A 93 4.02 30.15 4.45
CA ASP A 93 4.14 30.88 5.72
C ASP A 93 3.80 29.99 6.91
N GLU A 94 2.77 29.16 6.78
CA GLU A 94 2.29 28.23 7.82
C GLU A 94 2.97 26.85 7.77
N ASN A 95 3.96 26.68 6.88
CA ASN A 95 4.76 25.47 6.69
C ASN A 95 3.91 24.19 6.51
N ILE A 96 2.98 24.24 5.56
CA ILE A 96 1.99 23.20 5.28
C ILE A 96 2.47 22.34 4.10
N SER A 97 2.76 21.06 4.36
CA SER A 97 3.06 20.07 3.30
C SER A 97 1.79 19.66 2.56
N TYR A 98 1.95 19.05 1.37
CA TYR A 98 0.79 18.54 0.62
C TYR A 98 0.03 17.41 1.34
N SER A 99 0.67 16.74 2.30
CA SER A 99 0.03 15.71 3.14
C SER A 99 -0.73 16.27 4.35
N ASP A 100 -0.60 17.56 4.64
CA ASP A 100 -1.22 18.18 5.81
C ASP A 100 -2.73 18.32 5.62
N TYR A 101 -3.51 17.99 6.67
CA TYR A 101 -4.97 18.07 6.66
C TYR A 101 -5.49 19.47 6.34
N ARG A 102 -4.71 20.52 6.64
CA ARG A 102 -5.04 21.93 6.36
C ARG A 102 -5.10 22.24 4.86
N THR A 103 -4.54 21.38 4.01
CA THR A 103 -4.60 21.55 2.55
C THR A 103 -6.05 21.61 2.03
N ASN A 104 -6.95 20.80 2.60
CA ASN A 104 -8.37 20.85 2.26
C ASN A 104 -9.01 22.22 2.59
N LEU A 105 -8.59 22.85 3.69
CA LEU A 105 -9.06 24.20 4.05
C LEU A 105 -8.48 25.27 3.13
N LEU A 106 -7.22 25.11 2.68
CA LEU A 106 -6.62 25.99 1.69
C LEU A 106 -7.39 25.93 0.36
N ASP A 107 -7.85 24.74 -0.04
CA ASP A 107 -8.69 24.59 -1.23
C ASP A 107 -10.05 25.28 -1.06
N TYR A 108 -10.74 25.12 0.08
CA TYR A 108 -11.99 25.83 0.35
C TYR A 108 -11.80 27.34 0.43
N TYR A 109 -10.69 27.78 1.02
CA TYR A 109 -10.29 29.19 1.06
C TYR A 109 -10.07 29.74 -0.35
N ARG A 110 -9.34 29.00 -1.20
CA ARG A 110 -9.09 29.33 -2.60
C ARG A 110 -10.39 29.41 -3.40
N SER A 111 -11.27 28.41 -3.28
CA SER A 111 -12.58 28.40 -3.95
C SER A 111 -13.44 29.60 -3.56
N ALA A 112 -13.46 29.96 -2.27
CA ALA A 112 -14.20 31.14 -1.81
C ALA A 112 -13.64 32.43 -2.41
N LEU A 113 -12.31 32.60 -2.45
CA LEU A 113 -11.66 33.76 -3.07
C LEU A 113 -11.92 33.85 -4.57
N LEU A 114 -11.84 32.72 -5.29
CA LEU A 114 -12.12 32.65 -6.72
C LEU A 114 -13.58 33.01 -7.04
N GLU A 115 -14.53 32.52 -6.26
CA GLU A 115 -15.94 32.86 -6.41
C GLU A 115 -16.20 34.34 -6.09
N MET A 116 -15.57 34.87 -5.04
CA MET A 116 -15.64 36.30 -4.72
C MET A 116 -15.12 37.18 -5.85
N ALA A 117 -13.97 36.83 -6.43
CA ALA A 117 -13.41 37.57 -7.57
C ALA A 117 -14.29 37.45 -8.82
N GLY A 118 -14.87 36.28 -9.08
CA GLY A 118 -15.81 36.07 -10.17
C GLY A 118 -17.06 36.94 -10.03
N LEU A 119 -17.66 36.98 -8.83
CA LEU A 119 -18.81 37.82 -8.51
C LEU A 119 -18.51 39.33 -8.61
N GLN A 120 -17.34 39.75 -8.11
CA GLN A 120 -16.89 41.15 -8.20
C GLN A 120 -16.70 41.57 -9.65
N LEU A 121 -15.98 40.77 -10.45
CA LEU A 121 -15.80 41.05 -11.87
C LEU A 121 -17.12 41.00 -12.62
N TYR A 122 -18.02 40.06 -12.30
CA TYR A 122 -19.34 40.00 -12.91
C TYR A 122 -20.15 41.28 -12.66
N ARG A 123 -20.09 41.82 -11.44
CA ARG A 123 -20.76 43.09 -11.08
C ARG A 123 -20.16 44.28 -11.82
N GLU A 124 -18.85 44.29 -11.98
CA GLU A 124 -18.10 45.40 -12.58
C GLU A 124 -17.96 45.28 -14.11
N ARG A 125 -18.41 44.16 -14.71
CA ARG A 125 -18.04 43.79 -16.08
C ARG A 125 -18.46 44.78 -17.16
N GLY A 126 -19.60 45.46 -17.02
CA GLY A 126 -20.17 46.26 -18.11
C GLY A 126 -20.19 45.48 -19.44
N GLU A 127 -19.64 46.05 -20.52
CA GLU A 127 -19.39 45.35 -21.81
C GLU A 127 -17.95 44.81 -21.93
N HIS A 128 -17.13 44.90 -20.88
CA HIS A 128 -15.69 44.63 -20.92
C HIS A 128 -15.33 43.14 -20.88
N TYR A 129 -16.21 42.30 -20.32
CA TYR A 129 -16.00 40.85 -20.20
C TYR A 129 -17.30 40.09 -20.45
N SER A 130 -17.23 39.00 -21.22
CA SER A 130 -18.31 38.02 -21.26
C SER A 130 -18.30 37.15 -19.99
N LEU A 131 -19.43 36.53 -19.67
CA LEU A 131 -19.50 35.55 -18.58
C LEU A 131 -18.51 34.39 -18.81
N SER A 132 -18.35 33.96 -20.07
CA SER A 132 -17.37 32.93 -20.45
C SER A 132 -15.92 33.35 -20.21
N ASP A 133 -15.57 34.62 -20.42
CA ASP A 133 -14.20 35.11 -20.16
C ASP A 133 -13.86 35.05 -18.66
N ILE A 134 -14.84 35.40 -17.81
CA ILE A 134 -14.70 35.32 -16.35
C ILE A 134 -14.60 33.85 -15.90
N ALA A 135 -15.53 33.01 -16.36
CA ALA A 135 -15.62 31.60 -16.00
C ALA A 135 -14.45 30.73 -16.51
N SER A 136 -13.65 31.24 -17.46
CA SER A 136 -12.44 30.56 -17.93
C SER A 136 -11.33 30.50 -16.88
N TYR A 137 -11.35 31.41 -15.90
CA TYR A 137 -10.31 31.52 -14.87
C TYR A 137 -10.86 31.56 -13.44
N LEU A 138 -12.05 32.10 -13.24
CA LEU A 138 -12.65 32.29 -11.91
C LEU A 138 -13.90 31.45 -11.73
N THR A 139 -14.24 31.15 -10.49
CA THR A 139 -15.48 30.45 -10.14
C THR A 139 -16.65 31.41 -10.25
N VAL A 140 -17.73 30.97 -10.89
CA VAL A 140 -18.97 31.75 -10.99
C VAL A 140 -20.13 30.83 -10.62
N PRO A 141 -21.02 31.22 -9.69
CA PRO A 141 -22.12 30.36 -9.28
C PRO A 141 -23.14 30.15 -10.40
N ASP A 142 -23.76 28.97 -10.41
CA ASP A 142 -24.87 28.66 -11.31
C ASP A 142 -26.02 29.64 -11.12
N GLY A 143 -26.65 30.06 -12.21
CA GLY A 143 -27.75 31.03 -12.16
C GLY A 143 -27.35 32.46 -11.81
N ILE A 144 -26.05 32.82 -11.89
CA ILE A 144 -25.60 34.20 -11.62
C ILE A 144 -26.36 35.28 -12.42
N GLU A 145 -26.85 34.94 -13.61
CA GLU A 145 -27.65 35.84 -14.45
C GLU A 145 -29.01 36.21 -13.85
N GLU A 146 -29.52 35.38 -12.93
CA GLU A 146 -30.78 35.59 -12.22
C GLU A 146 -30.56 36.32 -10.87
N MET A 147 -29.32 36.48 -10.44
CA MET A 147 -28.98 37.15 -9.18
C MET A 147 -29.05 38.68 -9.33
N ASP A 148 -29.83 39.32 -8.48
CA ASP A 148 -29.79 40.78 -8.37
C ASP A 148 -28.55 41.26 -7.57
N ALA A 149 -28.33 42.57 -7.57
CA ALA A 149 -27.17 43.15 -6.88
C ALA A 149 -27.17 42.85 -5.36
N ALA A 150 -28.35 42.74 -4.74
CA ALA A 150 -28.46 42.45 -3.32
C ALA A 150 -28.11 41.00 -3.01
N ALA A 151 -28.52 40.05 -3.86
CA ALA A 151 -28.15 38.64 -3.78
C ALA A 151 -26.64 38.45 -3.96
N ILE A 152 -26.02 39.17 -4.90
CA ILE A 152 -24.57 39.18 -5.09
C ILE A 152 -23.86 39.71 -3.84
N ASP A 153 -24.31 40.83 -3.28
CA ASP A 153 -23.72 41.42 -2.06
C ASP A 153 -23.85 40.48 -0.85
N GLN A 154 -25.00 39.81 -0.70
CA GLN A 154 -25.21 38.82 0.34
C GLN A 154 -24.28 37.60 0.17
N ARG A 155 -24.10 37.12 -1.06
CA ARG A 155 -23.20 36.00 -1.37
C ARG A 155 -21.74 36.37 -1.10
N LEU A 156 -21.31 37.57 -1.49
CA LEU A 156 -19.97 38.08 -1.21
C LEU A 156 -19.69 38.17 0.30
N ALA A 157 -20.64 38.66 1.09
CA ALA A 157 -20.50 38.74 2.55
C ALA A 157 -20.37 37.35 3.20
N LEU A 158 -21.14 36.36 2.71
CA LEU A 158 -21.05 34.98 3.16
C LEU A 158 -19.68 34.37 2.83
N LEU A 159 -19.25 34.48 1.56
CA LEU A 159 -17.97 33.95 1.11
C LEU A 159 -16.80 34.57 1.86
N ASN A 160 -16.83 35.88 2.12
CA ASN A 160 -15.80 36.55 2.91
C ASN A 160 -15.74 36.03 4.35
N THR A 161 -16.90 35.78 4.96
CA THR A 161 -16.97 35.20 6.31
C THR A 161 -16.40 33.78 6.34
N GLN A 162 -16.72 32.96 5.34
CA GLN A 162 -16.19 31.60 5.19
C GLN A 162 -14.69 31.61 4.95
N ALA A 163 -14.20 32.44 4.02
CA ALA A 163 -12.79 32.54 3.68
C ALA A 163 -11.95 32.96 4.89
N GLU A 164 -12.40 33.97 5.64
CA GLU A 164 -11.69 34.40 6.85
C GLU A 164 -11.71 33.33 7.95
N ARG A 165 -12.83 32.58 8.11
CA ARG A 165 -12.89 31.42 9.00
C ARG A 165 -11.86 30.36 8.61
N TYR A 166 -11.78 29.97 7.34
CA TYR A 166 -10.81 28.96 6.86
C TYR A 166 -9.37 29.42 7.08
N ARG A 167 -9.05 30.65 6.69
CA ARG A 167 -7.74 31.26 6.88
C ARG A 167 -7.31 31.26 8.35
N GLN A 168 -8.22 31.62 9.26
CA GLN A 168 -7.94 31.62 10.70
C GLN A 168 -7.67 30.21 11.24
N VAL A 169 -8.43 29.21 10.82
CA VAL A 169 -8.21 27.82 11.25
C VAL A 169 -6.87 27.28 10.75
N VAL A 170 -6.51 27.61 9.51
CA VAL A 170 -5.20 27.26 8.93
C VAL A 170 -4.06 27.86 9.76
N ALA A 171 -4.13 29.16 10.05
CA ALA A 171 -3.10 29.88 10.81
C ALA A 171 -3.05 29.49 12.30
N GLN A 172 -4.18 29.11 12.89
CA GLN A 172 -4.24 28.67 14.29
C GLN A 172 -3.88 27.20 14.47
N ASN A 173 -3.78 26.43 13.38
CA ASN A 173 -3.57 24.98 13.40
C ASN A 173 -4.59 24.24 14.30
N SER A 174 -5.86 24.68 14.26
CA SER A 174 -6.92 24.13 15.13
C SER A 174 -7.60 22.95 14.46
N TYR A 175 -7.15 21.73 14.76
CA TYR A 175 -7.77 20.51 14.24
C TYR A 175 -9.22 20.35 14.68
N GLY A 176 -9.56 20.72 15.92
CA GLY A 176 -10.94 20.63 16.42
C GLY A 176 -11.89 21.54 15.64
N THR A 177 -11.47 22.78 15.35
CA THR A 177 -12.28 23.68 14.51
C THR A 177 -12.36 23.19 13.07
N TYR A 178 -11.29 22.60 12.53
CA TYR A 178 -11.33 21.95 11.22
C TYR A 178 -12.34 20.80 11.20
N THR A 179 -12.27 19.84 12.13
CA THR A 179 -13.21 18.73 12.18
C THR A 179 -14.65 19.22 12.36
N GLN A 180 -14.87 20.29 13.12
CA GLN A 180 -16.19 20.90 13.25
C GLN A 180 -16.70 21.46 11.92
N ILE A 181 -15.87 22.13 11.12
CA ILE A 181 -16.24 22.60 9.78
C ILE A 181 -16.61 21.40 8.89
N MET A 182 -15.80 20.33 8.92
CA MET A 182 -16.08 19.13 8.13
C MET A 182 -17.38 18.43 8.56
N LEU A 183 -17.64 18.38 9.86
CA LEU A 183 -18.88 17.85 10.42
C LEU A 183 -20.11 18.68 10.00
N GLU A 184 -20.02 20.01 10.06
CA GLU A 184 -21.08 20.92 9.62
C GLU A 184 -21.41 20.67 8.14
N ALA A 185 -20.40 20.61 7.28
CA ALA A 185 -20.56 20.35 5.84
C ALA A 185 -21.16 18.96 5.55
N ALA A 186 -20.63 17.90 6.19
CA ALA A 186 -21.14 16.55 6.04
C ALA A 186 -22.59 16.41 6.54
N THR A 187 -22.95 17.11 7.62
CA THR A 187 -24.30 17.13 8.17
C THR A 187 -25.28 17.83 7.23
N GLU A 188 -24.89 18.98 6.66
CA GLU A 188 -25.69 19.68 5.66
C GLU A 188 -25.95 18.81 4.43
N GLN A 189 -24.90 18.17 3.89
CA GLN A 189 -25.04 17.23 2.77
C GLN A 189 -25.93 16.04 3.10
N THR A 190 -25.82 15.48 4.31
CA THR A 190 -26.67 14.40 4.80
C THR A 190 -28.14 14.82 4.85
N ASN A 191 -28.43 16.03 5.33
CA ASN A 191 -29.79 16.58 5.39
C ASN A 191 -30.37 16.78 3.98
N GLU A 192 -29.56 17.25 3.03
CA GLU A 192 -30.01 17.46 1.65
C GLU A 192 -30.28 16.13 0.94
N LEU A 193 -29.43 15.13 1.14
CA LEU A 193 -29.67 13.75 0.66
C LEU A 193 -30.93 13.16 1.28
N GLN A 194 -31.19 13.39 2.57
CA GLN A 194 -32.42 12.92 3.22
C GLN A 194 -33.66 13.53 2.55
N LYS A 195 -33.65 14.83 2.23
CA LYS A 195 -34.76 15.46 1.48
C LYS A 195 -34.96 14.82 0.11
N GLN A 196 -33.88 14.51 -0.60
CA GLN A 196 -33.94 13.84 -1.91
C GLN A 196 -34.50 12.42 -1.77
N VAL A 197 -34.07 11.65 -0.77
CA VAL A 197 -34.61 10.32 -0.45
C VAL A 197 -36.11 10.40 -0.16
N ASP A 198 -36.55 11.35 0.67
CA ASP A 198 -37.96 11.51 1.04
C ASP A 198 -38.83 11.89 -0.17
N ALA A 199 -38.31 12.77 -1.05
CA ALA A 199 -38.97 13.15 -2.29
C ALA A 199 -39.09 11.96 -3.25
N GLN A 200 -37.98 11.24 -3.47
CA GLN A 200 -37.94 10.09 -4.37
C GLN A 200 -38.80 8.93 -3.85
N GLN A 201 -38.85 8.74 -2.53
CA GLN A 201 -39.68 7.72 -1.91
C GLN A 201 -41.18 7.95 -2.16
N LYS A 202 -41.63 9.22 -2.22
CA LYS A 202 -43.02 9.53 -2.59
C LYS A 202 -43.34 9.17 -4.03
N LEU A 203 -42.38 9.32 -4.96
CA LEU A 203 -42.55 8.93 -6.36
C LEU A 203 -42.71 7.40 -6.49
N VAL A 204 -41.84 6.63 -5.83
CA VAL A 204 -41.93 5.15 -5.81
C VAL A 204 -43.22 4.65 -5.16
N GLN A 205 -43.73 5.37 -4.14
CA GLN A 205 -45.02 5.04 -3.52
C GLN A 205 -46.21 5.35 -4.44
N ALA A 206 -46.09 6.36 -5.29
CA ALA A 206 -47.14 6.74 -6.24
C ALA A 206 -47.22 5.78 -7.43
N ASP A 207 -46.08 5.25 -7.89
CA ASP A 207 -46.00 4.19 -8.89
C ASP A 207 -44.94 3.14 -8.50
N ALA A 208 -45.41 2.03 -7.92
CA ALA A 208 -44.55 0.95 -7.48
C ALA A 208 -43.94 0.12 -8.65
N GLN A 209 -44.38 0.36 -9.89
CA GLN A 209 -43.84 -0.30 -11.09
C GLN A 209 -42.77 0.52 -11.79
N ASP A 210 -42.54 1.78 -11.36
CA ASP A 210 -41.44 2.61 -11.88
C ASP A 210 -40.08 2.12 -11.35
N LEU A 211 -39.48 1.21 -12.13
CA LEU A 211 -38.18 0.63 -11.82
C LEU A 211 -37.06 1.68 -11.76
N ALA A 212 -37.11 2.71 -12.60
CA ALA A 212 -36.11 3.78 -12.62
C ALA A 212 -36.20 4.64 -11.35
N ALA A 213 -37.42 4.93 -10.90
CA ALA A 213 -37.61 5.64 -9.64
C ALA A 213 -37.14 4.81 -8.43
N ALA A 214 -37.36 3.49 -8.45
CA ALA A 214 -36.91 2.57 -7.40
C ALA A 214 -35.38 2.43 -7.35
N GLU A 215 -34.72 2.36 -8.51
CA GLU A 215 -33.27 2.34 -8.63
C GLU A 215 -32.63 3.65 -8.12
N THR A 216 -33.19 4.79 -8.52
CA THR A 216 -32.77 6.11 -8.02
C THR A 216 -32.90 6.19 -6.49
N LEU A 217 -34.00 5.69 -5.92
CA LEU A 217 -34.20 5.64 -4.47
C LEU A 217 -33.15 4.77 -3.77
N SER A 218 -32.79 3.63 -4.37
CA SER A 218 -31.75 2.74 -3.85
C SER A 218 -30.39 3.45 -3.81
N SER A 219 -29.99 4.09 -4.92
CA SER A 219 -28.74 4.87 -5.00
C SER A 219 -28.69 6.00 -3.97
N LEU A 220 -29.77 6.80 -3.85
CA LEU A 220 -29.85 7.88 -2.87
C LEU A 220 -29.75 7.36 -1.42
N LYS A 221 -30.37 6.22 -1.10
CA LYS A 221 -30.25 5.60 0.22
C LYS A 221 -28.83 5.13 0.53
N THR A 222 -28.13 4.60 -0.46
CA THR A 222 -26.72 4.20 -0.32
C THR A 222 -25.83 5.42 -0.06
N GLN A 223 -26.01 6.50 -0.83
CA GLN A 223 -25.29 7.77 -0.62
C GLN A 223 -25.59 8.38 0.76
N LEU A 224 -26.85 8.36 1.18
CA LEU A 224 -27.27 8.83 2.51
C LEU A 224 -26.60 8.00 3.61
N ALA A 225 -26.55 6.67 3.46
CA ALA A 225 -25.92 5.81 4.46
C ALA A 225 -24.41 6.05 4.55
N GLN A 226 -23.73 6.22 3.42
CA GLN A 226 -22.31 6.58 3.36
C GLN A 226 -22.04 7.91 4.08
N GLN A 227 -22.82 8.95 3.76
CA GLN A 227 -22.68 10.27 4.38
C GLN A 227 -23.01 10.26 5.88
N THR A 228 -24.02 9.47 6.27
CA THR A 228 -24.34 9.25 7.69
C THR A 228 -23.17 8.62 8.44
N GLU A 229 -22.44 7.68 7.83
CA GLU A 229 -21.24 7.10 8.45
C GLU A 229 -20.09 8.11 8.52
N LEU A 230 -19.90 8.95 7.49
CA LEU A 230 -18.91 10.04 7.52
C LEU A 230 -19.17 11.02 8.67
N VAL A 231 -20.43 11.43 8.88
CA VAL A 231 -20.83 12.26 10.02
C VAL A 231 -20.46 11.60 11.36
N LYS A 232 -20.69 10.29 11.50
CA LYS A 232 -20.30 9.54 12.71
C LYS A 232 -18.79 9.57 12.94
N LEU A 233 -17.97 9.45 11.89
CA LEU A 233 -16.51 9.50 12.02
C LEU A 233 -16.04 10.88 12.50
N TYR A 234 -16.57 11.97 11.94
CA TYR A 234 -16.22 13.33 12.40
C TYR A 234 -16.71 13.60 13.82
N GLN A 235 -17.92 13.15 14.16
CA GLN A 235 -18.45 13.28 15.52
C GLN A 235 -17.56 12.51 16.51
N TYR A 236 -17.21 11.26 16.20
CA TYR A 236 -16.32 10.45 17.04
C TYR A 236 -14.97 11.13 17.26
N ARG A 237 -14.39 11.69 16.18
CA ARG A 237 -13.13 12.43 16.21
C ARG A 237 -13.18 13.62 17.16
N LEU A 238 -14.25 14.42 17.11
CA LEU A 238 -14.46 15.55 18.02
C LEU A 238 -14.69 15.11 19.47
N ASP A 239 -15.55 14.12 19.67
CA ASP A 239 -15.92 13.63 21.01
C ASP A 239 -14.71 13.06 21.78
N HIS A 240 -13.71 12.55 21.04
CA HIS A 240 -12.51 11.92 21.59
C HIS A 240 -11.23 12.76 21.42
N ASP A 241 -11.34 13.99 20.94
CA ASP A 241 -10.21 14.92 20.76
C ASP A 241 -9.05 14.34 19.92
N ILE A 242 -9.37 13.73 18.78
CA ILE A 242 -8.38 13.04 17.93
C ILE A 242 -7.87 13.99 16.83
N GLY A 243 -6.59 14.34 16.88
CA GLY A 243 -5.91 15.19 15.90
C GLY A 243 -5.62 14.48 14.57
N TYR A 244 -5.07 15.20 13.58
CA TYR A 244 -4.71 14.68 12.24
C TYR A 244 -3.22 14.35 12.08
N GLY A 245 -2.52 14.07 13.19
CA GLY A 245 -1.11 13.71 13.13
C GLY A 245 -0.92 12.33 12.49
N GLU A 246 0.00 12.23 11.53
CA GLU A 246 0.33 10.97 10.82
C GLU A 246 0.79 9.83 11.76
N ASP A 247 1.26 10.17 12.97
CA ASP A 247 1.77 9.20 13.96
C ASP A 247 0.74 8.74 15.00
N ASP A 248 -0.50 9.24 14.95
CA ASP A 248 -1.56 8.80 15.85
C ASP A 248 -2.34 7.63 15.22
N TYR A 249 -2.26 6.45 15.85
CA TYR A 249 -2.98 5.27 15.36
C TYR A 249 -4.50 5.50 15.31
N LYS A 250 -5.05 6.37 16.16
CA LYS A 250 -6.48 6.72 16.15
C LYS A 250 -6.83 7.54 14.92
N ASN A 251 -5.96 8.51 14.58
CA ASN A 251 -6.08 9.24 13.33
C ASN A 251 -6.05 8.29 12.15
N ASN A 252 -5.06 7.40 12.10
CA ASN A 252 -4.86 6.49 10.98
C ASN A 252 -6.03 5.50 10.85
N ALA A 253 -6.59 5.03 11.97
CA ALA A 253 -7.78 4.19 11.96
C ALA A 253 -9.03 4.93 11.47
N LEU A 254 -9.23 6.19 11.88
CA LEU A 254 -10.35 7.01 11.39
C LEU A 254 -10.19 7.38 9.91
N GLN A 255 -8.97 7.66 9.48
CA GLN A 255 -8.64 7.92 8.08
C GLN A 255 -8.92 6.69 7.22
N GLU A 256 -8.45 5.51 7.65
CA GLU A 256 -8.72 4.27 6.94
C GLU A 256 -10.23 3.94 6.88
N LEU A 257 -10.97 4.15 7.96
CA LEU A 257 -12.43 4.03 7.96
C LEU A 257 -13.09 4.97 6.94
N GLN A 258 -12.59 6.21 6.85
CA GLN A 258 -13.10 7.22 5.92
C GLN A 258 -12.77 6.85 4.46
N GLU A 259 -11.54 6.42 4.17
CA GLU A 259 -11.09 5.98 2.85
C GLU A 259 -11.89 4.77 2.35
N GLN A 260 -12.23 3.84 3.25
CA GLN A 260 -13.04 2.65 2.93
C GLN A 260 -14.52 2.95 2.65
N LEU A 261 -15.05 4.14 2.99
CA LEU A 261 -16.46 4.46 2.78
C LEU A 261 -16.84 4.37 1.30
N GLY A 262 -15.99 4.83 0.39
CA GLY A 262 -16.26 4.78 -1.04
C GLY A 262 -16.46 3.35 -1.53
N GLU A 263 -15.60 2.43 -1.11
CA GLU A 263 -15.66 1.03 -1.54
C GLU A 263 -16.76 0.23 -0.83
N ARG A 264 -16.98 0.47 0.48
CA ARG A 264 -18.01 -0.21 1.27
C ARG A 264 -19.42 0.09 0.77
N TYR A 265 -19.63 1.30 0.25
CA TYR A 265 -20.92 1.74 -0.28
C TYR A 265 -20.99 1.70 -1.81
N ALA A 266 -19.93 1.25 -2.51
CA ALA A 266 -19.96 1.09 -3.96
C ALA A 266 -20.96 -0.01 -4.36
N PRO A 267 -21.97 0.29 -5.21
CA PRO A 267 -22.90 -0.73 -5.68
C PRO A 267 -22.18 -1.75 -6.58
N MET A 268 -22.67 -2.98 -6.58
CA MET A 268 -22.23 -3.99 -7.54
C MET A 268 -22.76 -3.60 -8.93
N LEU A 269 -21.89 -3.62 -9.93
CA LEU A 269 -22.26 -3.39 -11.33
C LEU A 269 -23.13 -4.53 -11.83
N ASP A 270 -24.09 -4.21 -12.70
CA ASP A 270 -24.76 -5.24 -13.48
C ASP A 270 -23.85 -5.80 -14.58
N GLU A 271 -24.31 -6.84 -15.29
CA GLU A 271 -23.50 -7.49 -16.33
C GLU A 271 -23.18 -6.54 -17.51
N GLY A 272 -24.09 -5.63 -17.86
CA GLY A 272 -23.88 -4.67 -18.94
C GLY A 272 -22.81 -3.64 -18.58
N ASP A 273 -22.96 -3.00 -17.42
CA ASP A 273 -22.02 -2.01 -16.89
C ASP A 273 -20.65 -2.63 -16.62
N PHE A 274 -20.61 -3.88 -16.11
CA PHE A 274 -19.38 -4.62 -15.96
C PHE A 274 -18.66 -4.82 -17.31
N ILE A 275 -19.38 -5.20 -18.37
CA ILE A 275 -18.79 -5.36 -19.70
C ILE A 275 -18.24 -4.04 -20.23
N GLU A 276 -18.92 -2.91 -19.99
CA GLU A 276 -18.42 -1.59 -20.38
C GLU A 276 -17.18 -1.18 -19.59
N ALA A 277 -17.21 -1.36 -18.26
CA ALA A 277 -16.06 -1.14 -17.39
C ALA A 277 -14.85 -2.00 -17.79
N GLN A 278 -15.08 -3.26 -18.17
CA GLN A 278 -14.07 -4.17 -18.67
C GLN A 278 -13.47 -3.69 -20.01
N LYS A 279 -14.29 -3.18 -20.94
CA LYS A 279 -13.79 -2.55 -22.18
C LYS A 279 -12.95 -1.30 -21.89
N GLY A 280 -13.32 -0.54 -20.88
CA GLY A 280 -12.58 0.62 -20.37
C GLY A 280 -11.27 0.27 -19.63
N GLY A 281 -11.01 -1.03 -19.39
CA GLY A 281 -9.80 -1.49 -18.71
C GLY A 281 -9.85 -1.43 -17.19
N GLN A 282 -11.02 -1.17 -16.59
CA GLN A 282 -11.20 -1.19 -15.13
C GLN A 282 -11.09 -2.60 -14.55
N PHE A 283 -11.48 -3.61 -15.35
CA PHE A 283 -11.39 -5.02 -15.00
C PHE A 283 -10.54 -5.79 -16.00
N GLY A 284 -10.01 -6.92 -15.57
CA GLY A 284 -9.25 -7.82 -16.44
C GLY A 284 -10.03 -8.25 -17.67
N ARG A 285 -9.42 -8.19 -18.86
CA ARG A 285 -10.06 -8.57 -20.14
C ARG A 285 -10.67 -9.98 -20.19
N ASN A 286 -10.17 -10.88 -19.34
CA ASN A 286 -10.59 -12.29 -19.28
C ASN A 286 -11.43 -12.60 -18.02
N MET A 287 -11.77 -11.59 -17.23
CA MET A 287 -12.58 -11.74 -16.02
C MET A 287 -14.04 -11.97 -16.41
N THR A 288 -14.64 -13.03 -15.88
CA THR A 288 -16.08 -13.30 -16.08
C THR A 288 -16.91 -12.49 -15.08
N TYR A 289 -18.18 -12.24 -15.42
CA TYR A 289 -19.09 -11.56 -14.50
C TYR A 289 -19.27 -12.34 -13.18
N ALA A 290 -19.29 -13.68 -13.22
CA ALA A 290 -19.32 -14.52 -12.02
C ALA A 290 -18.07 -14.33 -11.13
N GLN A 291 -16.88 -14.24 -11.73
CA GLN A 291 -15.63 -13.95 -10.99
C GLN A 291 -15.65 -12.55 -10.39
N TYR A 292 -16.26 -11.59 -11.08
CA TYR A 292 -16.50 -10.25 -10.55
C TYR A 292 -17.44 -10.26 -9.35
N GLN A 293 -18.56 -10.96 -9.43
CA GLN A 293 -19.50 -11.08 -8.30
C GLN A 293 -18.83 -11.69 -7.06
N GLU A 294 -18.06 -12.76 -7.24
CA GLU A 294 -17.28 -13.37 -6.15
C GLU A 294 -16.23 -12.38 -5.60
N SER A 295 -15.53 -11.65 -6.47
CA SER A 295 -14.57 -10.62 -6.07
C SER A 295 -15.19 -9.48 -5.28
N TYR A 296 -16.36 -9.02 -5.70
CA TYR A 296 -17.09 -7.97 -5.03
C TYR A 296 -17.52 -8.43 -3.63
N GLN A 297 -18.09 -9.63 -3.51
CA GLN A 297 -18.55 -10.18 -2.22
C GLN A 297 -17.39 -10.34 -1.22
N ASP A 298 -16.26 -10.86 -1.66
CA ASP A 298 -15.10 -11.02 -0.80
C ASP A 298 -14.49 -9.69 -0.40
N ARG A 299 -14.45 -8.69 -1.29
CA ARG A 299 -14.02 -7.33 -0.93
C ARG A 299 -14.95 -6.71 0.11
N GLN A 300 -16.26 -6.79 -0.10
CA GLN A 300 -17.24 -6.28 0.87
C GLN A 300 -17.10 -6.94 2.24
N LYS A 301 -16.86 -8.27 2.24
CA LYS A 301 -16.54 -9.00 3.47
C LYS A 301 -15.26 -8.49 4.11
N ALA A 302 -14.15 -8.37 3.37
CA ALA A 302 -12.87 -7.89 3.89
C ALA A 302 -12.96 -6.48 4.48
N LEU A 303 -13.66 -5.56 3.80
CA LEU A 303 -13.90 -4.20 4.29
C LEU A 303 -14.76 -4.19 5.56
N THR A 304 -15.76 -5.06 5.64
CA THR A 304 -16.59 -5.21 6.85
C THR A 304 -15.77 -5.75 8.03
N GLU A 305 -14.96 -6.78 7.80
CA GLU A 305 -14.08 -7.36 8.82
C GLU A 305 -13.01 -6.35 9.27
N ARG A 306 -12.44 -5.58 8.33
CA ARG A 306 -11.45 -4.55 8.64
C ARG A 306 -12.05 -3.38 9.41
N SER A 307 -13.20 -2.86 8.99
CA SER A 307 -13.89 -1.79 9.74
C SER A 307 -14.25 -2.22 11.17
N ALA A 308 -14.66 -3.47 11.38
CA ALA A 308 -14.89 -4.02 12.72
C ALA A 308 -13.60 -4.01 13.58
N VAL A 309 -12.45 -4.36 13.00
CA VAL A 309 -11.14 -4.28 13.67
C VAL A 309 -10.77 -2.83 14.00
N LEU A 310 -10.98 -1.89 13.06
CA LEU A 310 -10.68 -0.47 13.26
C LEU A 310 -11.53 0.13 14.39
N TRP A 311 -12.84 -0.14 14.40
CA TRP A 311 -13.73 0.29 15.48
C TRP A 311 -13.35 -0.34 16.82
N HIS A 312 -13.06 -1.65 16.85
CA HIS A 312 -12.63 -2.32 18.09
C HIS A 312 -11.34 -1.72 18.65
N SER A 313 -10.38 -1.36 17.78
CA SER A 313 -9.16 -0.64 18.16
C SER A 313 -9.47 0.71 18.81
N LEU A 314 -10.33 1.51 18.17
CA LEU A 314 -10.72 2.84 18.64
C LEU A 314 -11.44 2.78 20.00
N GLU A 315 -12.43 1.89 20.14
CA GLU A 315 -13.25 1.75 21.35
C GLU A 315 -12.46 1.21 22.54
N ASN A 316 -11.53 0.27 22.30
CA ASN A 316 -10.76 -0.38 23.37
C ASN A 316 -9.38 0.26 23.58
N ASN A 317 -9.07 1.33 22.85
CA ASN A 317 -7.77 2.01 22.89
C ASN A 317 -6.58 1.05 22.65
N ILE A 318 -6.69 0.18 21.64
CA ILE A 318 -5.65 -0.79 21.28
C ILE A 318 -4.93 -0.31 20.02
N PRO A 319 -3.65 0.10 20.10
CA PRO A 319 -2.92 0.58 18.92
C PRO A 319 -2.82 -0.47 17.82
N LEU A 320 -3.17 -0.06 16.60
CA LEU A 320 -2.88 -0.79 15.36
C LEU A 320 -1.44 -0.49 14.93
N PHE A 321 -0.73 -1.51 14.46
CA PHE A 321 0.68 -1.33 14.08
C PHE A 321 0.82 -1.09 12.57
N GLU A 322 -0.10 -1.61 11.76
CA GLU A 322 -0.01 -1.65 10.29
C GLU A 322 0.19 -0.27 9.66
N SER A 323 -0.26 0.80 10.34
CA SER A 323 -0.19 2.19 9.86
C SER A 323 0.67 3.10 10.74
N SER A 324 1.55 2.56 11.60
CA SER A 324 2.41 3.37 12.49
C SER A 324 3.89 3.14 12.23
N ASN A 325 4.59 4.20 11.80
CA ASN A 325 6.06 4.17 11.62
C ASN A 325 6.84 4.20 12.94
N LYS A 326 6.15 4.42 14.07
CA LYS A 326 6.72 4.50 15.42
C LYS A 326 6.42 3.28 16.27
N ASP A 327 5.77 2.25 15.73
CA ASP A 327 5.50 1.01 16.45
C ASP A 327 6.59 -0.04 16.16
N PRO A 328 7.22 -0.64 17.19
CA PRO A 328 8.23 -1.69 17.01
C PRO A 328 7.68 -2.94 16.28
N ARG A 329 6.38 -3.21 16.35
CA ARG A 329 5.70 -4.32 15.68
C ARG A 329 5.74 -4.15 14.16
N SER A 330 5.53 -2.92 13.67
CA SER A 330 5.56 -2.59 12.24
C SER A 330 6.96 -2.75 11.65
N ALA A 331 7.97 -2.28 12.38
CA ALA A 331 9.36 -2.49 11.99
C ALA A 331 9.71 -3.99 11.92
N ALA A 332 9.21 -4.79 12.86
CA ALA A 332 9.40 -6.25 12.87
C ALA A 332 8.59 -6.96 11.77
N GLU A 333 7.39 -6.48 11.42
CA GLU A 333 6.59 -7.00 10.31
C GLU A 333 7.27 -6.75 8.94
N GLY A 334 7.93 -5.58 8.78
CA GLY A 334 8.71 -5.25 7.59
C GLY A 334 9.82 -6.27 7.25
N LEU A 335 10.25 -7.08 8.22
CA LEU A 335 11.15 -8.22 8.00
C LEU A 335 10.59 -9.23 6.99
N LEU A 336 9.27 -9.39 6.90
CA LEU A 336 8.62 -10.32 5.96
C LEU A 336 8.98 -9.97 4.52
N GLY A 337 9.05 -8.67 4.18
CA GLY A 337 9.49 -8.18 2.86
C GLY A 337 11.00 -8.29 2.62
N SER A 338 11.80 -8.47 3.68
CA SER A 338 13.27 -8.56 3.58
C SER A 338 13.79 -9.97 3.29
N VAL A 339 12.90 -10.94 3.04
CA VAL A 339 13.27 -12.34 2.76
C VAL A 339 14.17 -12.50 1.53
N ALA A 340 14.05 -11.59 0.54
CA ALA A 340 14.88 -11.56 -0.66
C ALA A 340 16.39 -11.57 -0.35
N ILE A 341 16.81 -10.92 0.73
CA ILE A 341 18.21 -10.85 1.14
C ILE A 341 18.69 -12.22 1.63
N ALA A 342 17.88 -12.91 2.43
CA ALA A 342 18.18 -14.28 2.86
C ALA A 342 18.16 -15.27 1.67
N VAL A 343 17.33 -15.02 0.66
CA VAL A 343 17.35 -15.79 -0.60
C VAL A 343 18.69 -15.64 -1.33
N ILE A 344 19.22 -14.43 -1.46
CA ILE A 344 20.57 -14.23 -2.05
C ILE A 344 21.61 -15.01 -1.26
N VAL A 345 21.58 -14.92 0.08
CA VAL A 345 22.52 -15.62 0.95
C VAL A 345 22.48 -17.12 0.72
N VAL A 346 21.30 -17.75 0.73
CA VAL A 346 21.20 -19.19 0.50
C VAL A 346 21.63 -19.58 -0.91
N VAL A 347 21.35 -18.76 -1.93
CA VAL A 347 21.79 -19.03 -3.31
C VAL A 347 23.31 -19.01 -3.42
N VAL A 348 24.00 -18.07 -2.77
CA VAL A 348 25.46 -18.02 -2.79
C VAL A 348 26.08 -19.27 -2.13
N PHE A 349 25.55 -19.69 -0.98
CA PHE A 349 26.03 -20.90 -0.30
C PHE A 349 25.70 -22.17 -1.09
N ALA A 350 24.44 -22.34 -1.50
CA ALA A 350 23.96 -23.51 -2.20
C ALA A 350 24.57 -23.64 -3.61
N GLY A 351 24.59 -22.54 -4.36
CA GLY A 351 25.14 -22.46 -5.71
C GLY A 351 26.64 -22.75 -5.76
N SER A 352 27.40 -22.35 -4.73
CA SER A 352 28.85 -22.60 -4.66
C SER A 352 29.25 -23.89 -3.94
N SER A 353 28.33 -24.58 -3.26
CA SER A 353 28.65 -25.73 -2.41
C SER A 353 29.27 -26.89 -3.19
N VAL A 354 28.66 -27.30 -4.31
CA VAL A 354 29.10 -28.48 -5.08
C VAL A 354 29.96 -28.06 -6.27
N SER A 355 29.57 -26.99 -6.98
CA SER A 355 30.28 -26.47 -8.15
C SER A 355 31.73 -26.08 -7.85
N ARG A 356 32.03 -25.50 -6.69
CA ARG A 356 33.40 -25.10 -6.29
C ARG A 356 34.29 -26.31 -6.03
N GLU A 357 33.72 -27.41 -5.57
CA GLU A 357 34.46 -28.67 -5.37
C GLU A 357 34.74 -29.39 -6.69
N PHE A 358 33.83 -29.26 -7.66
CA PHE A 358 34.07 -29.69 -9.03
C PHE A 358 35.16 -28.87 -9.71
N SER A 359 35.09 -27.53 -9.65
CA SER A 359 36.07 -26.67 -10.31
C SER A 359 37.48 -26.78 -9.71
N SER A 360 37.59 -27.04 -8.40
CA SER A 360 38.87 -27.23 -7.70
C SER A 360 39.42 -28.67 -7.77
N GLY A 361 38.67 -29.62 -8.33
CA GLY A 361 39.04 -31.05 -8.34
C GLY A 361 38.95 -31.76 -6.98
N SER A 362 38.68 -31.05 -5.88
CA SER A 362 38.57 -31.59 -4.52
C SER A 362 37.41 -32.57 -4.34
N ILE A 363 36.44 -32.58 -5.27
CA ILE A 363 35.37 -33.58 -5.32
C ILE A 363 35.92 -35.03 -5.32
N ARG A 364 37.11 -35.26 -5.88
CA ARG A 364 37.78 -36.58 -5.91
C ARG A 364 38.12 -37.06 -4.49
N LEU A 365 38.62 -36.16 -3.64
CA LEU A 365 38.96 -36.45 -2.24
C LEU A 365 37.72 -36.74 -1.38
N LEU A 366 36.58 -36.16 -1.75
CA LEU A 366 35.31 -36.43 -1.10
C LEU A 366 34.74 -37.80 -1.47
N LEU A 367 34.95 -38.25 -2.71
CA LEU A 367 34.45 -39.53 -3.20
C LEU A 367 35.26 -40.75 -2.75
N THR A 368 36.52 -40.58 -2.33
CA THR A 368 37.33 -41.68 -1.78
C THR A 368 37.01 -42.00 -0.33
N ARG A 369 36.25 -41.15 0.37
CA ARG A 369 35.81 -41.43 1.75
C ARG A 369 34.79 -42.59 1.78
N PRO A 370 34.84 -43.50 2.77
CA PRO A 370 33.93 -44.64 2.88
C PRO A 370 32.53 -44.23 3.38
N VAL A 371 31.90 -43.29 2.69
CA VAL A 371 30.59 -42.71 3.01
C VAL A 371 29.73 -42.72 1.75
N ARG A 372 28.46 -43.15 1.88
CA ARG A 372 27.53 -43.16 0.75
C ARG A 372 27.28 -41.74 0.22
N ARG A 373 27.36 -41.55 -1.10
CA ARG A 373 27.27 -40.23 -1.78
C ARG A 373 26.02 -39.44 -1.40
N TYR A 374 24.85 -40.07 -1.29
CA TYR A 374 23.61 -39.39 -0.90
C TYR A 374 23.69 -38.74 0.50
N LYS A 375 24.46 -39.31 1.43
CA LYS A 375 24.66 -38.74 2.78
C LYS A 375 25.48 -37.45 2.71
N VAL A 376 26.46 -37.40 1.82
CA VAL A 376 27.28 -36.21 1.58
C VAL A 376 26.44 -35.11 0.93
N TYR A 377 25.68 -35.47 -0.12
CA TYR A 377 24.78 -34.54 -0.81
C TYR A 377 23.75 -33.92 0.15
N THR A 378 23.08 -34.76 0.94
CA THR A 378 22.09 -34.31 1.93
C THR A 378 22.74 -33.44 3.01
N ALA A 379 23.93 -33.82 3.51
CA ALA A 379 24.62 -33.03 4.54
C ALA A 379 24.98 -31.61 4.05
N LYS A 380 25.42 -31.49 2.80
CA LYS A 380 25.71 -30.21 2.15
C LYS A 380 24.44 -29.37 1.98
N TRP A 381 23.37 -29.96 1.44
CA TRP A 381 22.09 -29.27 1.30
C TRP A 381 21.56 -28.75 2.64
N VAL A 382 21.52 -29.60 3.68
CA VAL A 382 21.09 -29.19 5.02
C VAL A 382 21.95 -28.05 5.56
N THR A 383 23.27 -28.10 5.34
CA THR A 383 24.18 -27.03 5.76
C THR A 383 23.85 -25.70 5.08
N CYS A 384 23.58 -25.71 3.77
CA CYS A 384 23.17 -24.51 3.04
C CYS A 384 21.82 -23.97 3.54
N MET A 385 20.84 -24.85 3.79
CA MET A 385 19.54 -24.44 4.34
C MET A 385 19.68 -23.81 5.72
N LEU A 386 20.48 -24.40 6.61
CA LEU A 386 20.74 -23.85 7.95
C LEU A 386 21.42 -22.48 7.88
N LEU A 387 22.32 -22.26 6.92
CA LEU A 387 22.95 -20.96 6.70
C LEU A 387 21.96 -19.89 6.22
N GLY A 388 21.11 -20.21 5.25
CA GLY A 388 20.10 -19.27 4.73
C GLY A 388 18.97 -18.96 5.72
N LEU A 389 18.43 -20.00 6.36
CA LEU A 389 17.42 -19.83 7.42
C LEU A 389 18.01 -19.12 8.64
N GLY A 390 19.25 -19.48 9.01
CA GLY A 390 19.98 -18.85 10.10
C GLY A 390 20.26 -17.38 9.83
N SER A 391 20.59 -16.99 8.59
CA SER A 391 20.77 -15.57 8.26
C SER A 391 19.46 -14.78 8.36
N TYR A 392 18.33 -15.35 7.94
CA TYR A 392 17.03 -14.72 8.11
C TYR A 392 16.65 -14.57 9.59
N LEU A 393 16.92 -15.59 10.41
CA LEU A 393 16.70 -15.53 11.85
C LEU A 393 17.60 -14.48 12.52
N LEU A 394 18.86 -14.36 12.11
CA LEU A 394 19.77 -13.32 12.60
C LEU A 394 19.26 -11.92 12.25
N MET A 395 18.75 -11.74 11.03
CA MET A 395 18.07 -10.49 10.63
C MET A 395 16.89 -10.20 11.55
N ALA A 396 16.02 -11.19 11.78
CA ALA A 396 14.85 -11.06 12.64
C ALA A 396 15.21 -10.60 14.06
N ILE A 397 16.21 -11.25 14.66
CA ILE A 397 16.71 -10.88 16.00
C ILE A 397 17.27 -9.46 15.97
N GLY A 398 18.06 -9.12 14.95
CA GLY A 398 18.60 -7.78 14.76
C GLY A 398 17.49 -6.72 14.72
N THR A 399 16.46 -6.93 13.90
CA THR A 399 15.30 -6.03 13.76
C THR A 399 14.52 -5.88 15.06
N VAL A 400 14.18 -6.98 15.74
CA VAL A 400 13.41 -6.93 17.01
C VAL A 400 14.20 -6.19 18.09
N VAL A 401 15.51 -6.43 18.20
CA VAL A 401 16.36 -5.77 19.18
C VAL A 401 16.49 -4.28 18.88
N THR A 402 16.74 -3.89 17.63
CA THR A 402 16.90 -2.46 17.29
C THR A 402 15.60 -1.70 17.32
N ALA A 403 14.49 -2.30 16.87
CA ALA A 403 13.15 -1.73 17.00
C ALA A 403 12.78 -1.54 18.47
N GLY A 404 13.04 -2.54 19.34
CA GLY A 404 12.80 -2.43 20.77
C GLY A 404 13.67 -1.36 21.47
N ILE A 405 14.93 -1.19 21.04
CA ILE A 405 15.82 -0.13 21.57
C ILE A 405 15.35 1.26 21.12
N LYS A 406 14.93 1.43 19.86
CA LYS A 406 14.54 2.73 19.30
C LYS A 406 13.12 3.17 19.65
N LEU A 407 12.18 2.25 19.53
CA LEU A 407 10.73 2.50 19.63
C LEU A 407 10.13 1.98 20.94
N GLY A 408 10.90 1.21 21.72
CA GLY A 408 10.51 0.67 23.02
C GLY A 408 10.02 -0.77 22.94
N PHE A 409 10.49 -1.63 23.84
CA PHE A 409 10.08 -3.05 23.88
C PHE A 409 8.62 -3.27 24.30
N GLY A 410 7.98 -2.29 24.94
CA GLY A 410 6.59 -2.38 25.40
C GLY A 410 5.59 -2.62 24.27
N GLY A 411 5.85 -2.07 23.07
CA GLY A 411 4.96 -2.22 21.92
C GLY A 411 4.77 -3.68 21.48
N PHE A 412 5.78 -4.54 21.64
CA PHE A 412 5.65 -5.97 21.34
C PHE A 412 4.68 -6.73 22.26
N GLY A 413 4.33 -6.15 23.43
CA GLY A 413 3.32 -6.68 24.33
C GLY A 413 1.88 -6.34 23.91
N VAL A 414 1.69 -5.39 22.98
CA VAL A 414 0.36 -5.00 22.50
C VAL A 414 -0.14 -6.08 21.52
N PRO A 415 -1.37 -6.60 21.72
CA PRO A 415 -1.93 -7.61 20.85
C PRO A 415 -2.18 -7.07 19.44
N VAL A 416 -2.18 -7.98 18.47
CA VAL A 416 -2.65 -7.74 17.11
C VAL A 416 -4.13 -8.10 17.06
N LEU A 417 -4.93 -7.20 16.50
CA LEU A 417 -6.35 -7.43 16.30
C LEU A 417 -6.58 -8.17 14.98
N GLN A 418 -7.33 -9.27 15.02
CA GLN A 418 -7.71 -10.03 13.84
C GLN A 418 -9.19 -10.35 13.88
N TYR A 419 -9.86 -10.30 12.73
CA TYR A 419 -11.22 -10.79 12.63
C TYR A 419 -11.22 -12.32 12.42
N ARG A 420 -11.92 -13.06 13.28
CA ARG A 420 -12.06 -14.52 13.18
C ARG A 420 -13.41 -14.96 13.70
N ASP A 421 -14.05 -15.89 12.99
CA ASP A 421 -15.30 -16.54 13.42
C ASP A 421 -16.42 -15.57 13.85
N GLY A 422 -16.48 -14.39 13.21
CA GLY A 422 -17.51 -13.38 13.46
C GLY A 422 -17.19 -12.38 14.59
N ALA A 423 -15.98 -12.42 15.16
CA ALA A 423 -15.56 -11.51 16.21
C ALA A 423 -14.12 -11.01 16.01
N VAL A 424 -13.79 -9.88 16.63
CA VAL A 424 -12.41 -9.38 16.70
C VAL A 424 -11.69 -10.09 17.84
N GLU A 425 -10.67 -10.87 17.50
CA GLU A 425 -9.80 -11.58 18.44
C GLU A 425 -8.49 -10.81 18.64
N GLN A 426 -7.97 -10.87 19.87
CA GLN A 426 -6.66 -10.31 20.23
C GLN A 426 -5.61 -11.43 20.25
N VAL A 427 -4.64 -11.35 19.34
CA VAL A 427 -3.58 -12.35 19.20
C VAL A 427 -2.24 -11.74 19.60
N GLY A 428 -1.44 -12.45 20.39
CA GLY A 428 -0.10 -11.98 20.73
C GLY A 428 0.77 -11.74 19.49
N PHE A 429 1.56 -10.67 19.47
CA PHE A 429 2.33 -10.25 18.29
C PHE A 429 3.25 -11.35 17.73
N PHE A 430 3.99 -12.07 18.58
CA PHE A 430 4.85 -13.16 18.09
C PHE A 430 4.07 -14.39 17.59
N SER A 431 2.88 -14.65 18.14
CA SER A 431 1.98 -15.68 17.61
C SER A 431 1.43 -15.30 16.24
N TYR A 432 1.27 -13.99 15.98
CA TYR A 432 0.94 -13.43 14.67
C TYR A 432 2.14 -13.52 13.70
N LEU A 433 3.34 -13.16 14.14
CA LEU A 433 4.52 -12.99 13.27
C LEU A 433 5.21 -14.32 12.91
N LEU A 434 5.40 -15.22 13.87
CA LEU A 434 6.21 -16.44 13.66
C LEU A 434 5.66 -17.37 12.56
N PRO A 435 4.35 -17.63 12.45
CA PRO A 435 3.81 -18.43 11.35
C PRO A 435 4.06 -17.78 9.98
N ARG A 436 3.95 -16.45 9.87
CA ARG A 436 4.25 -15.70 8.63
C ARG A 436 5.72 -15.77 8.27
N MET A 437 6.62 -15.62 9.26
CA MET A 437 8.05 -15.84 9.06
C MET A 437 8.34 -17.28 8.55
N GLY A 438 7.65 -18.27 9.12
CA GLY A 438 7.74 -19.66 8.66
C GLY A 438 7.30 -19.84 7.21
N TYR A 439 6.24 -19.14 6.81
CA TYR A 439 5.75 -19.14 5.43
C TYR A 439 6.76 -18.55 4.44
N VAL A 440 7.33 -17.37 4.72
CA VAL A 440 8.30 -16.75 3.80
C VAL A 440 9.61 -17.56 3.69
N CYS A 441 9.97 -18.34 4.72
CA CYS A 441 11.10 -19.26 4.66
C CYS A 441 10.96 -20.35 3.59
N ILE A 442 9.75 -20.63 3.10
CA ILE A 442 9.53 -21.60 2.01
C ILE A 442 10.28 -21.17 0.74
N ALA A 443 10.37 -19.87 0.45
CA ALA A 443 11.14 -19.37 -0.68
C ALA A 443 12.65 -19.64 -0.53
N ILE A 444 13.19 -19.47 0.69
CA ILE A 444 14.60 -19.79 0.99
C ILE A 444 14.87 -21.27 0.70
N ILE A 445 13.97 -22.16 1.14
CA ILE A 445 14.09 -23.60 0.89
C ILE A 445 13.99 -23.91 -0.60
N PHE A 446 13.00 -23.36 -1.29
CA PHE A 446 12.74 -23.60 -2.70
C PHE A 446 13.88 -23.12 -3.58
N ILE A 447 14.22 -21.82 -3.53
CA ILE A 447 15.26 -21.22 -4.36
C ILE A 447 16.63 -21.77 -3.99
N GLY A 448 16.91 -21.97 -2.70
CA GLY A 448 18.15 -22.59 -2.25
C GLY A 448 18.31 -24.03 -2.78
N THR A 449 17.21 -24.78 -2.89
CA THR A 449 17.24 -26.13 -3.48
C THR A 449 17.49 -26.10 -4.98
N ILE A 450 16.88 -25.16 -5.70
CA ILE A 450 17.14 -24.96 -7.14
C ILE A 450 18.62 -24.57 -7.36
N ALA A 451 19.16 -23.65 -6.57
CA ALA A 451 20.58 -23.28 -6.61
C ALA A 451 21.49 -24.49 -6.34
N PHE A 452 21.16 -25.30 -5.33
CA PHE A 452 21.91 -26.50 -5.01
C PHE A 452 21.86 -27.55 -6.12
N PHE A 453 20.70 -27.72 -6.77
CA PHE A 453 20.52 -28.58 -7.92
C PHE A 453 21.44 -28.15 -9.07
N PHE A 454 21.42 -26.87 -9.46
CA PHE A 454 22.29 -26.36 -10.51
C PHE A 454 23.77 -26.45 -10.13
N SER A 455 24.12 -26.29 -8.84
CA SER A 455 25.49 -26.51 -8.35
C SER A 455 26.01 -27.92 -8.66
N ALA A 456 25.14 -28.93 -8.55
CA ALA A 456 25.49 -30.32 -8.84
C ALA A 456 25.48 -30.66 -10.35
N VAL A 457 24.60 -30.02 -11.13
CA VAL A 457 24.42 -30.31 -12.56
C VAL A 457 25.40 -29.53 -13.43
N ALA A 458 25.47 -28.20 -13.26
CA ALA A 458 26.09 -27.26 -14.19
C ALA A 458 27.63 -27.18 -14.08
N LYS A 459 28.23 -27.64 -12.97
CA LYS A 459 29.67 -27.53 -12.69
C LYS A 459 30.24 -26.10 -12.75
N ASN A 460 29.38 -25.08 -12.86
CA ASN A 460 29.75 -23.68 -12.95
C ASN A 460 29.00 -22.92 -11.86
N THR A 461 29.76 -22.34 -10.93
CA THR A 461 29.22 -21.55 -9.82
C THR A 461 28.44 -20.34 -10.32
N ALA A 462 28.88 -19.69 -11.39
CA ALA A 462 28.19 -18.52 -11.94
C ALA A 462 26.79 -18.88 -12.43
N LEU A 463 26.63 -19.97 -13.18
CA LEU A 463 25.33 -20.45 -13.63
C LEU A 463 24.44 -20.91 -12.46
N ALA A 464 25.02 -21.62 -11.50
CA ALA A 464 24.31 -22.12 -10.33
C ALA A 464 23.78 -21.01 -9.41
N VAL A 465 24.39 -19.83 -9.45
CA VAL A 465 23.95 -18.63 -8.71
C VAL A 465 23.02 -17.77 -9.58
N ALA A 466 23.36 -17.52 -10.84
CA ALA A 466 22.63 -16.60 -11.71
C ALA A 466 21.21 -17.07 -12.04
N LEU A 467 21.01 -18.36 -12.36
CA LEU A 467 19.68 -18.86 -12.77
C LEU A 467 18.62 -18.78 -11.65
N PRO A 468 18.88 -19.28 -10.42
CA PRO A 468 17.90 -19.16 -9.33
C PRO A 468 17.66 -17.69 -8.93
N THR A 469 18.70 -16.86 -8.96
CA THR A 469 18.59 -15.43 -8.64
C THR A 469 17.69 -14.72 -9.65
N ALA A 470 17.94 -14.92 -10.95
CA ALA A 470 17.11 -14.37 -12.02
C ALA A 470 15.66 -14.88 -11.95
N GLY A 471 15.47 -16.15 -11.60
CA GLY A 471 14.14 -16.72 -11.37
C GLY A 471 13.39 -16.06 -10.22
N TYR A 472 14.05 -15.86 -9.06
CA TYR A 472 13.44 -15.21 -7.90
C TYR A 472 13.07 -13.75 -8.18
N PHE A 473 14.06 -12.93 -8.57
CA PHE A 473 13.85 -11.49 -8.79
C PHE A 473 13.06 -11.18 -10.07
N GLY A 474 13.08 -12.06 -11.06
CA GLY A 474 12.27 -11.94 -12.27
C GLY A 474 10.83 -12.38 -12.08
N SER A 475 10.50 -13.11 -11.01
CA SER A 475 9.16 -13.69 -10.84
C SER A 475 8.03 -12.66 -10.65
N PRO A 476 8.18 -11.56 -9.86
CA PRO A 476 7.09 -10.60 -9.72
C PRO A 476 6.80 -9.88 -11.05
N LEU A 477 7.86 -9.49 -11.77
CA LEU A 477 7.74 -8.87 -13.09
C LEU A 477 7.12 -9.83 -14.12
N ALA A 478 7.53 -11.10 -14.11
CA ALA A 478 6.96 -12.11 -14.99
C ALA A 478 5.47 -12.36 -14.70
N LEU A 479 5.07 -12.38 -13.43
CA LEU A 479 3.66 -12.49 -13.04
C LEU A 479 2.88 -11.27 -13.53
N GLN A 480 3.34 -10.06 -13.25
CA GLN A 480 2.69 -8.82 -13.66
C GLN A 480 2.50 -8.73 -15.17
N LEU A 481 3.55 -9.02 -15.95
CA LEU A 481 3.46 -9.05 -17.41
C LEU A 481 2.51 -10.14 -17.90
N ALA A 482 2.54 -11.34 -17.29
CA ALA A 482 1.64 -12.42 -17.66
C ALA A 482 0.17 -12.02 -17.49
N ILE A 483 -0.17 -11.39 -16.36
CA ILE A 483 -1.51 -10.90 -16.08
C ILE A 483 -1.92 -9.80 -17.07
N MET A 484 -1.03 -8.84 -17.34
CA MET A 484 -1.28 -7.77 -18.31
C MET A 484 -1.60 -8.32 -19.71
N PHE A 485 -0.98 -9.43 -20.11
CA PHE A 485 -1.26 -10.11 -21.38
C PHE A 485 -2.41 -11.14 -21.29
N GLY A 486 -3.07 -11.27 -20.14
CA GLY A 486 -4.22 -12.17 -19.94
C GLY A 486 -3.86 -13.64 -19.69
N PHE A 487 -2.61 -13.95 -19.35
CA PHE A 487 -2.13 -15.30 -19.05
C PHE A 487 -2.41 -15.74 -17.61
N ASN A 488 -3.70 -15.91 -17.29
CA ASN A 488 -4.15 -16.30 -15.93
C ASN A 488 -3.60 -17.66 -15.45
N TRP A 489 -3.19 -18.54 -16.38
CA TRP A 489 -2.60 -19.84 -16.02
C TRP A 489 -1.29 -19.72 -15.23
N VAL A 490 -0.60 -18.57 -15.32
CA VAL A 490 0.66 -18.32 -14.58
C VAL A 490 0.44 -18.33 -13.06
N ALA A 491 -0.79 -18.05 -12.60
CA ALA A 491 -1.22 -18.18 -11.21
C ALA A 491 -1.10 -19.59 -10.63
N TYR A 492 -1.03 -20.61 -11.49
CA TYR A 492 -0.87 -22.02 -11.11
C TYR A 492 0.58 -22.52 -11.32
N THR A 493 1.52 -21.59 -11.44
CA THR A 493 2.95 -21.89 -11.63
C THR A 493 3.78 -21.36 -10.46
N PRO A 494 5.02 -21.84 -10.26
CA PRO A 494 5.89 -21.32 -9.20
C PRO A 494 6.14 -19.82 -9.26
N ILE A 495 6.07 -19.23 -10.45
CA ILE A 495 6.29 -17.79 -10.68
C ILE A 495 5.39 -16.96 -9.76
N ALA A 496 4.13 -17.38 -9.56
CA ALA A 496 3.18 -16.62 -8.75
C ALA A 496 3.43 -16.69 -7.23
N TYR A 497 4.32 -17.57 -6.77
CA TYR A 497 4.55 -17.82 -5.34
C TYR A 497 6.02 -17.68 -4.93
N MET A 498 6.92 -17.43 -5.89
CA MET A 498 8.36 -17.34 -5.64
C MET A 498 8.72 -16.20 -4.70
N ASP A 499 7.94 -15.11 -4.69
CA ASP A 499 7.94 -14.10 -3.63
C ASP A 499 6.72 -14.29 -2.69
N PRO A 500 6.86 -15.07 -1.60
CA PRO A 500 5.76 -15.33 -0.67
C PRO A 500 5.45 -14.14 0.24
N SER A 501 6.23 -13.06 0.21
CA SER A 501 6.03 -11.93 1.14
C SER A 501 4.69 -11.23 0.88
N HIS A 502 4.29 -11.08 -0.38
CA HIS A 502 3.00 -10.52 -0.81
C HIS A 502 1.79 -11.38 -0.40
N LEU A 503 1.98 -12.65 -0.03
CA LEU A 503 0.89 -13.54 0.37
C LEU A 503 0.57 -13.48 1.87
N VAL A 504 1.47 -12.89 2.66
CA VAL A 504 1.34 -12.82 4.13
C VAL A 504 1.30 -11.40 4.66
N ARG A 505 1.64 -10.43 3.82
CA ARG A 505 1.55 -8.99 4.08
C ARG A 505 0.28 -8.45 3.46
N ASN A 506 -0.27 -7.40 4.08
CA ASN A 506 -1.40 -6.67 3.52
C ASN A 506 -0.87 -5.43 2.76
N ASP A 507 -0.30 -5.66 1.58
CA ASP A 507 0.32 -4.62 0.75
C ASP A 507 -0.47 -4.30 -0.54
N GLY A 508 -1.73 -4.72 -0.60
CA GLY A 508 -2.64 -4.49 -1.73
C GLY A 508 -2.37 -5.34 -2.97
N PHE A 509 -1.26 -6.09 -3.03
CA PHE A 509 -0.88 -6.86 -4.22
C PHE A 509 -1.93 -7.89 -4.62
N LEU A 510 -2.48 -8.63 -3.66
CA LEU A 510 -3.48 -9.68 -3.93
C LEU A 510 -4.82 -9.10 -4.37
N GLU A 511 -5.20 -7.95 -3.82
CA GLU A 511 -6.43 -7.24 -4.18
C GLU A 511 -6.32 -6.71 -5.61
N GLN A 512 -5.21 -6.04 -5.93
CA GLN A 512 -4.90 -5.59 -7.28
C GLN A 512 -4.88 -6.76 -8.27
N LEU A 513 -4.23 -7.87 -7.92
CA LEU A 513 -4.19 -9.06 -8.76
C LEU A 513 -5.60 -9.58 -9.08
N ARG A 514 -6.45 -9.64 -8.06
CA ARG A 514 -7.83 -10.12 -8.18
C ARG A 514 -8.68 -9.20 -9.04
N GLU A 515 -8.55 -7.88 -8.89
CA GLU A 515 -9.23 -6.88 -9.72
C GLU A 515 -8.82 -6.95 -11.18
N MET A 516 -7.51 -7.06 -11.41
CA MET A 516 -6.94 -7.03 -12.75
C MET A 516 -7.14 -8.33 -13.53
N SER A 517 -7.44 -9.46 -12.87
CA SER A 517 -7.44 -10.76 -13.56
C SER A 517 -8.50 -11.76 -13.09
N GLY A 518 -9.23 -11.47 -12.01
CA GLY A 518 -10.10 -12.42 -11.32
C GLY A 518 -9.35 -13.57 -10.64
N VAL A 519 -8.01 -13.53 -10.61
CA VAL A 519 -7.18 -14.59 -10.02
C VAL A 519 -7.03 -14.38 -8.53
N THR A 520 -7.24 -15.44 -7.75
CA THR A 520 -6.91 -15.49 -6.33
C THR A 520 -5.74 -16.45 -6.12
N LEU A 521 -4.77 -16.03 -5.30
CA LEU A 521 -3.64 -16.89 -4.92
C LEU A 521 -3.87 -17.46 -3.53
N SER A 522 -3.78 -18.79 -3.42
CA SER A 522 -3.90 -19.47 -2.13
C SER A 522 -2.51 -19.71 -1.54
N ALA A 523 -2.29 -19.18 -0.33
CA ALA A 523 -1.04 -19.38 0.39
C ALA A 523 -0.72 -20.88 0.58
N GLY A 524 -1.72 -21.69 0.92
CA GLY A 524 -1.57 -23.14 1.13
C GLY A 524 -1.21 -23.89 -0.15
N TYR A 525 -1.85 -23.55 -1.28
CA TYR A 525 -1.51 -24.12 -2.59
C TYR A 525 -0.08 -23.77 -2.99
N GLY A 526 0.32 -22.50 -2.85
CA GLY A 526 1.67 -22.04 -3.14
C GLY A 526 2.73 -22.79 -2.33
N ALA A 527 2.53 -22.92 -1.02
CA ALA A 527 3.43 -23.66 -0.14
C ALA A 527 3.59 -25.12 -0.58
N ALA A 528 2.48 -25.81 -0.85
CA ALA A 528 2.50 -27.21 -1.28
C ALA A 528 3.22 -27.38 -2.63
N MET A 529 2.97 -26.48 -3.59
CA MET A 529 3.60 -26.51 -4.91
C MET A 529 5.11 -26.27 -4.82
N LEU A 530 5.55 -25.21 -4.13
CA LEU A 530 6.96 -24.88 -4.01
C LEU A 530 7.74 -26.00 -3.30
N LEU A 531 7.21 -26.53 -2.18
CA LEU A 531 7.85 -27.63 -1.47
C LEU A 531 7.87 -28.93 -2.30
N GLY A 532 6.79 -29.22 -3.04
CA GLY A 532 6.73 -30.38 -3.93
C GLY A 532 7.77 -30.30 -5.05
N ILE A 533 7.89 -29.15 -5.71
CA ILE A 533 8.89 -28.94 -6.77
C ILE A 533 10.31 -28.93 -6.17
N ALA A 534 10.53 -28.32 -5.01
CA ALA A 534 11.82 -28.41 -4.31
C ALA A 534 12.22 -29.86 -4.04
N ALA A 535 11.29 -30.69 -3.57
CA ALA A 535 11.54 -32.11 -3.34
C ALA A 535 11.92 -32.86 -4.63
N LEU A 536 11.26 -32.57 -5.75
CA LEU A 536 11.59 -33.12 -7.07
C LEU A 536 13.01 -32.71 -7.52
N PHE A 537 13.35 -31.43 -7.43
CA PHE A 537 14.69 -30.93 -7.79
C PHE A 537 15.78 -31.48 -6.88
N PHE A 538 15.51 -31.60 -5.57
CA PHE A 538 16.43 -32.24 -4.64
C PHE A 538 16.67 -33.71 -5.01
N ALA A 539 15.62 -34.47 -5.32
CA ALA A 539 15.73 -35.87 -5.73
C ALA A 539 16.49 -36.01 -7.07
N ALA A 540 16.20 -35.16 -8.04
CA ALA A 540 16.89 -35.13 -9.33
C ALA A 540 18.38 -34.81 -9.17
N GLY A 541 18.71 -33.79 -8.37
CA GLY A 541 20.09 -33.41 -8.08
C GLY A 541 20.84 -34.50 -7.33
N MET A 542 20.19 -35.16 -6.38
CA MET A 542 20.75 -36.32 -5.66
C MET A 542 21.03 -37.48 -6.62
N TRP A 543 20.11 -37.76 -7.54
CA TRP A 543 20.26 -38.81 -8.54
C TRP A 543 21.46 -38.54 -9.45
N VAL A 544 21.57 -37.32 -9.98
CA VAL A 544 22.73 -36.89 -10.77
C VAL A 544 24.01 -37.04 -9.95
N PHE A 545 24.07 -36.50 -8.74
CA PHE A 545 25.27 -36.55 -7.89
C PHE A 545 25.71 -37.99 -7.57
N CYS A 546 24.76 -38.90 -7.35
CA CYS A 546 25.08 -40.29 -6.99
C CYS A 546 25.57 -41.10 -8.18
N ARG A 547 24.94 -40.95 -9.36
CA ARG A 547 25.26 -41.76 -10.56
C ARG A 547 26.37 -41.19 -11.42
N ARG A 548 26.79 -39.94 -11.20
CA ARG A 548 27.84 -39.33 -12.02
C ARG A 548 29.18 -40.01 -11.80
N ASP A 549 29.78 -40.45 -12.90
CA ASP A 549 31.19 -40.84 -12.92
C ASP A 549 32.06 -39.59 -12.95
N ILE A 550 33.12 -39.59 -12.14
CA ILE A 550 34.15 -38.56 -12.16
C ILE A 550 35.33 -39.11 -12.95
N THR A 551 35.27 -38.99 -14.27
CA THR A 551 36.38 -39.25 -15.19
C THR A 551 37.27 -38.01 -15.35
N ASN A 552 38.52 -38.25 -15.76
CA ASN A 552 39.69 -37.37 -15.65
C ASN A 552 39.50 -35.90 -16.04
#